data_AF-A0A2M9EAA0-F1
#
_entry.id   AF-A0A2M9EAA0-F1
#
_cell.length_a   1.000
_cell.length_b   1.000
_cell.length_c   1.000
_cell.angle_alpha   90.00
_cell.angle_beta   90.00
_cell.angle_gamma   90.00
#
_symmetry.space_group_name_H-M   'P 1'
#
loop_
_entity.id
_entity.type
_entity.pdbx_description
1 polymer ?
#
loop_
_entity_poly.entity_id
_entity_poly.type
_entity_poly.pdbx_seq_one_letter_code
_entity_poly.pdbx_strand_id
1 'polypeptide(L)'
;MKLSKWVLLLGLLPAVAFAQSGPTGRWKTIDDETGRAKSIVEIRQLDDGSLSGTVVEILQSDRGPNPTCDRCTGANKDKPIQGMTILWGLRADGTNAWAGGTILDPSKGKTYRSKAQLIDNNRLGVSGCVAFICREQVWQRE
;
A
#
# COMPACT_ATOMS: atom_id res chain seq x y z
N MET A 1 -53.35 -37.65 -9.24
CA MET A 1 -52.40 -37.24 -10.30
C MET A 1 -50.99 -37.22 -9.70
N LYS A 2 -50.08 -38.06 -10.20
CA LYS A 2 -48.70 -38.17 -9.69
C LYS A 2 -47.86 -37.03 -10.27
N LEU A 3 -47.35 -36.12 -9.45
CA LEU A 3 -46.24 -35.23 -9.83
C LEU A 3 -44.97 -35.68 -9.11
N SER A 4 -44.19 -36.51 -9.80
CA SER A 4 -42.74 -36.53 -9.62
C SER A 4 -42.19 -35.34 -10.38
N LYS A 5 -41.34 -34.50 -9.75
CA LYS A 5 -40.35 -33.70 -10.47
C LYS A 5 -39.26 -33.15 -9.54
N TRP A 6 -38.12 -33.85 -9.59
CA TRP A 6 -36.75 -33.34 -9.66
C TRP A 6 -36.34 -32.21 -8.70
N VAL A 7 -35.73 -32.61 -7.58
CA VAL A 7 -34.84 -31.76 -6.78
C VAL A 7 -33.59 -31.48 -7.62
N LEU A 8 -33.48 -30.27 -8.19
CA LEU A 8 -32.22 -29.75 -8.69
C LEU A 8 -31.36 -29.37 -7.47
N LEU A 9 -30.40 -30.22 -7.13
CA LEU A 9 -29.30 -29.86 -6.23
C LEU A 9 -28.43 -28.84 -6.96
N LEU A 10 -28.61 -27.55 -6.65
CA LEU A 10 -27.74 -26.48 -7.08
C LEU A 10 -26.42 -26.61 -6.29
N GLY A 11 -25.41 -27.24 -6.89
CA GLY A 11 -24.09 -27.42 -6.30
C GLY A 11 -23.43 -26.06 -6.04
N LEU A 12 -23.28 -25.71 -4.77
CA LEU A 12 -22.54 -24.53 -4.34
C LEU A 12 -21.04 -24.81 -4.54
N LEU A 13 -20.46 -24.30 -5.63
CA LEU A 13 -19.01 -24.34 -5.83
C LEU A 13 -18.35 -23.36 -4.84
N PRO A 14 -17.42 -23.82 -3.98
CA PRO A 14 -16.71 -22.92 -3.09
C PRO A 14 -15.78 -22.03 -3.91
N ALA A 15 -15.94 -20.71 -3.78
CA ALA A 15 -14.99 -19.75 -4.32
C ALA A 15 -13.66 -19.89 -3.55
N VAL A 16 -12.62 -20.38 -4.21
CA VAL A 16 -11.26 -20.33 -3.68
C VAL A 16 -10.79 -18.88 -3.66
N ALA A 17 -10.86 -18.25 -2.49
CA ALA A 17 -10.21 -16.97 -2.26
C ALA A 17 -8.69 -17.20 -2.23
N PHE A 18 -7.98 -16.79 -3.27
CA PHE A 18 -6.53 -16.71 -3.23
C PHE A 18 -6.13 -15.65 -2.21
N ALA A 19 -5.53 -16.06 -1.09
CA ALA A 19 -4.87 -15.12 -0.20
C ALA A 19 -3.77 -14.42 -1.00
N GLN A 20 -3.81 -13.09 -1.10
CA GLN A 20 -2.68 -12.33 -1.64
C GLN A 20 -1.51 -12.43 -0.67
N SER A 21 -0.67 -13.44 -0.86
CA SER A 21 0.62 -13.56 -0.19
C SER A 21 1.60 -12.61 -0.86
N GLY A 22 2.13 -11.64 -0.11
CA GLY A 22 3.14 -10.72 -0.62
C GLY A 22 2.81 -9.23 -0.41
N PRO A 23 3.67 -8.35 -0.93
CA PRO A 23 3.61 -6.91 -0.70
C PRO A 23 2.64 -6.22 -1.66
N THR A 24 2.24 -6.87 -2.76
CA THR A 24 1.31 -6.31 -3.73
C THR A 24 -0.12 -6.28 -3.17
N GLY A 25 -0.90 -5.31 -3.64
CA GLY A 25 -2.26 -5.06 -3.17
C GLY A 25 -2.43 -3.69 -2.53
N ARG A 26 -3.58 -3.50 -1.87
CA ARG A 26 -3.99 -2.22 -1.30
C ARG A 26 -3.74 -2.21 0.21
N TRP A 27 -3.13 -1.12 0.67
CA TRP A 27 -2.63 -0.97 2.03
C TRP A 27 -3.06 0.36 2.61
N LYS A 28 -3.73 0.30 3.76
CA LYS A 28 -4.06 1.43 4.60
C LYS A 28 -2.84 1.92 5.36
N THR A 29 -2.46 3.17 5.12
CA THR A 29 -1.39 3.84 5.87
C THR A 29 -1.93 4.33 7.21
N ILE A 30 -1.14 4.16 8.26
CA ILE A 30 -1.51 4.54 9.62
C ILE A 30 -0.60 5.67 10.07
N ASP A 31 -1.21 6.75 10.53
CA ASP A 31 -0.50 7.83 11.22
C ASP A 31 -0.01 7.30 12.57
N ASP A 32 1.29 7.24 12.78
CA ASP A 32 1.86 6.61 13.98
C ASP A 32 1.82 7.51 15.22
N GLU A 33 1.49 8.80 15.06
CA GLU A 33 1.23 9.72 16.17
C GLU A 33 -0.22 9.65 16.65
N THR A 34 -1.18 9.53 15.72
CA THR A 34 -2.61 9.57 16.03
C THR A 34 -3.32 8.21 15.95
N GLY A 35 -2.69 7.19 15.38
CA GLY A 35 -3.26 5.86 15.14
C GLY A 35 -4.33 5.81 14.04
N ARG A 36 -4.57 6.92 13.34
CA ARG A 36 -5.66 7.04 12.35
C ARG A 36 -5.20 6.64 10.95
N ALA A 37 -6.12 6.07 10.19
CA ALA A 37 -5.92 5.75 8.80
C ALA A 37 -5.83 7.03 7.95
N LYS A 38 -4.77 7.19 7.16
CA LYS A 38 -4.55 8.41 6.35
C LYS A 38 -4.96 8.23 4.91
N SER A 39 -4.51 7.14 4.29
CA SER A 39 -4.71 6.89 2.86
C SER A 39 -4.67 5.40 2.55
N ILE A 40 -5.15 5.05 1.35
CA ILE A 40 -4.87 3.75 0.74
C ILE A 40 -3.76 3.92 -0.30
N VAL A 41 -2.74 3.07 -0.19
CA VAL A 41 -1.65 2.94 -1.14
C VAL A 41 -1.75 1.59 -1.83
N GLU A 42 -1.78 1.61 -3.16
CA GLU A 42 -1.73 0.40 -3.96
C GLU A 42 -0.29 0.11 -4.38
N ILE A 43 0.21 -1.05 -3.98
CA ILE A 43 1.53 -1.56 -4.34
C ILE A 43 1.40 -2.53 -5.51
N ARG A 44 2.16 -2.27 -6.57
CA ARG A 44 2.29 -3.13 -7.76
C ARG A 44 3.74 -3.52 -7.98
N GLN A 45 3.94 -4.69 -8.57
CA GLN A 45 5.23 -5.08 -9.13
C GLN A 45 5.29 -4.60 -10.58
N LEU A 46 6.39 -3.96 -10.96
CA LEU A 46 6.68 -3.50 -12.31
C LEU A 46 7.35 -4.63 -13.11
N ASP A 47 7.40 -4.47 -14.44
CA ASP A 47 8.01 -5.46 -15.35
C ASP A 47 9.50 -5.72 -15.04
N ASP A 48 10.20 -4.72 -14.51
CA ASP A 48 11.59 -4.85 -14.07
C ASP A 48 11.75 -5.60 -12.73
N GLY A 49 10.65 -6.07 -12.14
CA GLY A 49 10.58 -6.78 -10.88
C GLY A 49 10.60 -5.89 -9.63
N SER A 50 10.76 -4.57 -9.76
CA SER A 50 10.68 -3.65 -8.62
C SER A 50 9.24 -3.35 -8.21
N LEU A 51 9.04 -2.93 -6.96
CA LEU A 51 7.73 -2.51 -6.47
C LEU A 51 7.58 -0.98 -6.57
N SER A 52 6.34 -0.57 -6.87
CA SER A 52 5.89 0.82 -6.87
C SER A 52 4.58 0.95 -6.08
N GLY A 53 4.46 2.00 -5.29
CA GLY A 53 3.30 2.29 -4.45
C GLY A 53 2.69 3.65 -4.79
N THR A 54 1.41 3.66 -5.15
CA THR A 54 0.65 4.87 -5.52
C THR A 54 -0.45 5.12 -4.51
N VAL A 55 -0.63 6.37 -4.07
CA VAL A 55 -1.77 6.74 -3.23
C VAL A 55 -3.03 6.73 -4.10
N VAL A 56 -3.95 5.81 -3.84
CA VAL A 56 -5.17 5.66 -4.63
C VAL A 56 -6.39 6.31 -3.98
N GLU A 57 -6.33 6.57 -2.67
CA GLU A 57 -7.42 7.17 -1.91
C GLU A 57 -6.90 7.92 -0.69
N ILE A 58 -7.50 9.08 -0.37
CA ILE A 58 -7.27 9.81 0.87
C ILE A 58 -8.44 9.53 1.82
N LEU A 59 -8.14 8.94 2.98
CA LEU A 59 -9.14 8.60 3.98
C LEU A 59 -9.30 9.74 4.99
N GLN A 60 -8.19 10.32 5.44
CA GLN A 60 -8.16 11.42 6.39
C GLN A 60 -7.00 12.36 6.10
N SER A 61 -7.28 13.67 6.09
CA SER A 61 -6.27 14.71 5.98
C SER A 61 -6.73 15.97 6.73
N ASP A 62 -5.77 16.60 7.40
CA ASP A 62 -5.88 17.93 8.01
C ASP A 62 -5.89 19.07 6.97
N ARG A 63 -5.61 18.76 5.71
CA ARG A 63 -5.53 19.72 4.59
C ARG A 63 -6.72 19.63 3.63
N GLY A 64 -7.82 19.02 4.06
CA GLY A 64 -9.02 18.83 3.27
C GLY A 64 -9.00 17.56 2.40
N PRO A 65 -10.05 17.32 1.60
CA PRO A 65 -10.27 16.04 0.92
C PRO A 65 -9.32 15.77 -0.24
N ASN A 66 -8.74 16.81 -0.85
CA ASN A 66 -7.84 16.70 -2.00
C ASN A 66 -6.52 17.44 -1.74
N PRO A 67 -5.72 16.98 -0.77
CA PRO A 67 -4.49 17.68 -0.41
C PRO A 67 -3.48 17.58 -1.56
N THR A 68 -2.76 18.67 -1.80
CA THR A 68 -1.62 18.70 -2.72
C THR A 68 -0.30 18.59 -1.95
N CYS A 69 0.77 18.18 -2.62
CA CYS A 69 2.11 18.20 -2.02
C CYS A 69 2.75 19.59 -2.17
N ASP A 70 2.28 20.54 -1.38
CA ASP A 70 2.76 21.92 -1.31
C ASP A 70 4.25 22.02 -0.92
N ARG A 71 4.75 21.07 -0.12
CA ARG A 71 6.15 20.99 0.34
C ARG A 71 7.08 20.19 -0.58
N CYS A 72 6.55 19.43 -1.53
CA CYS A 72 7.37 18.70 -2.50
C CYS A 72 8.16 19.67 -3.38
N THR A 73 9.15 19.16 -4.11
CA THR A 73 9.86 19.92 -5.14
C THR A 73 9.75 19.22 -6.49
N GLY A 74 10.19 19.89 -7.56
CA GLY A 74 10.20 19.34 -8.91
C GLY A 74 8.81 18.94 -9.41
N ALA A 75 8.72 17.77 -10.06
CA ALA A 75 7.50 17.30 -10.71
C ALA A 75 6.31 17.09 -9.76
N ASN A 76 6.58 16.89 -8.46
CA ASN A 76 5.56 16.62 -7.45
C ASN A 76 5.07 17.89 -6.73
N LYS A 77 5.69 19.06 -6.93
CA LYS A 77 5.27 20.33 -6.31
C LYS A 77 3.84 20.66 -6.72
N ASP A 78 3.00 20.94 -5.74
CA ASP A 78 1.58 21.34 -5.89
C ASP A 78 0.71 20.34 -6.66
N LYS A 79 1.19 19.10 -6.84
CA LYS A 79 0.38 18.02 -7.42
C LYS A 79 -0.53 17.39 -6.38
N PRO A 80 -1.73 16.93 -6.77
CA PRO A 80 -2.60 16.15 -5.90
C PRO A 80 -1.84 14.94 -5.31
N ILE A 81 -2.04 14.69 -4.01
CA ILE A 81 -1.45 13.51 -3.36
C ILE A 81 -2.17 12.24 -3.83
N GLN A 82 -3.50 12.29 -4.04
CA GLN A 82 -4.20 11.18 -4.69
C GLN A 82 -3.72 11.03 -6.14
N GLY A 83 -3.33 9.82 -6.51
CA GLY A 83 -2.68 9.49 -7.77
C GLY A 83 -1.15 9.61 -7.75
N MET A 84 -0.55 10.10 -6.65
CA MET A 84 0.91 10.26 -6.56
C MET A 84 1.59 8.94 -6.23
N THR A 85 2.60 8.57 -7.04
CA THR A 85 3.54 7.50 -6.68
C THR A 85 4.43 7.99 -5.56
N ILE A 86 4.33 7.35 -4.40
CA ILE A 86 5.09 7.72 -3.20
C ILE A 86 6.15 6.68 -2.83
N LEU A 87 6.11 5.48 -3.38
CA LEU A 87 7.07 4.41 -3.09
C LEU A 87 7.56 3.83 -4.42
N TRP A 88 8.86 3.64 -4.60
CA TRP A 88 9.40 3.06 -5.84
C TRP A 88 10.74 2.37 -5.65
N GLY A 89 11.07 1.47 -6.56
CA GLY A 89 12.39 0.86 -6.68
C GLY A 89 12.71 -0.21 -5.63
N LEU A 90 11.76 -0.58 -4.77
CA LEU A 90 11.94 -1.68 -3.82
C LEU A 90 12.12 -3.00 -4.57
N ARG A 91 13.12 -3.79 -4.20
CA ARG A 91 13.41 -5.11 -4.79
C ARG A 91 13.53 -6.15 -3.69
N ALA A 92 13.22 -7.41 -4.02
CA ALA A 92 13.29 -8.50 -3.05
C ALA A 92 14.68 -8.59 -2.42
N ASP A 93 14.72 -8.70 -1.10
CA ASP A 93 15.93 -8.72 -0.27
C ASP A 93 15.78 -9.79 0.82
N GLY A 94 15.57 -11.04 0.38
CA GLY A 94 15.27 -12.18 1.23
C GLY A 94 13.78 -12.50 1.35
N THR A 95 13.46 -13.40 2.28
CA THR A 95 12.08 -13.85 2.49
C THR A 95 11.24 -12.74 3.11
N ASN A 96 10.12 -12.39 2.46
CA ASN A 96 9.18 -11.38 2.94
C ASN A 96 9.80 -9.98 3.16
N ALA A 97 10.91 -9.67 2.49
CA ALA A 97 11.62 -8.42 2.65
C ALA A 97 11.96 -7.79 1.29
N TRP A 98 11.92 -6.46 1.25
CA TRP A 98 12.28 -5.66 0.08
C TRP A 98 13.10 -4.45 0.52
N ALA A 99 14.14 -4.10 -0.24
CA ALA A 99 15.04 -3.00 0.06
C ALA A 99 15.48 -2.27 -1.21
N GLY A 100 16.34 -1.26 -1.04
CA GLY A 100 16.91 -0.47 -2.13
C GLY A 100 15.96 0.57 -2.75
N GLY A 101 14.74 0.68 -2.22
CA GLY A 101 13.73 1.60 -2.72
C GLY A 101 13.83 3.01 -2.14
N THR A 102 12.88 3.85 -2.54
CA THR A 102 12.71 5.22 -2.05
C THR A 102 11.24 5.46 -1.73
N ILE A 103 10.99 6.20 -0.65
CA ILE A 103 9.65 6.67 -0.28
C ILE A 103 9.62 8.20 -0.16
N LEU A 104 8.63 8.84 -0.76
CA LEU A 104 8.28 10.24 -0.57
C LEU A 104 7.28 10.36 0.58
N ASP A 105 7.57 11.24 1.54
CA ASP A 105 6.58 11.73 2.50
C ASP A 105 6.00 13.06 1.98
N PRO A 106 4.77 13.07 1.43
CA PRO A 106 4.18 14.29 0.90
C PRO A 106 3.90 15.34 1.97
N SER A 107 3.75 14.93 3.24
CA SER A 107 3.51 15.85 4.35
C SER A 107 4.76 16.68 4.66
N LYS A 108 5.94 16.11 4.42
CA LYS A 108 7.25 16.75 4.62
C LYS A 108 7.91 17.24 3.33
N GLY A 109 7.43 16.78 2.17
CA GLY A 109 8.04 17.05 0.86
C GLY A 109 9.42 16.42 0.69
N LYS A 110 9.72 15.35 1.45
CA LYS A 110 11.06 14.74 1.52
C LYS A 110 11.02 13.29 1.10
N THR A 111 12.08 12.87 0.41
CA THR A 111 12.30 11.47 0.03
C THR A 111 13.31 10.80 0.95
N TYR A 112 13.08 9.53 1.24
CA TYR A 112 13.89 8.70 2.13
C TYR A 112 14.24 7.39 1.46
N ARG A 113 15.40 6.81 1.80
CA ARG A 113 15.66 5.40 1.46
C ARG A 113 14.60 4.54 2.13
N SER A 114 14.10 3.55 1.42
CA SER A 114 13.01 2.72 1.90
C SER A 114 13.32 1.23 1.83
N LYS A 115 12.71 0.52 2.77
CA LYS A 115 12.59 -0.93 2.80
C LYS A 115 11.18 -1.29 3.25
N ALA A 116 10.72 -2.46 2.87
CA ALA A 116 9.46 -3.02 3.32
C ALA A 116 9.66 -4.45 3.83
N GLN A 117 8.89 -4.84 4.83
CA GLN A 117 8.89 -6.20 5.37
C GLN A 117 7.45 -6.65 5.62
N LEU A 118 7.06 -7.75 4.99
CA LEU A 118 5.76 -8.36 5.23
C LEU A 118 5.82 -9.07 6.58
N ILE A 119 5.13 -8.50 7.57
CA ILE A 119 5.09 -9.01 8.95
C ILE A 119 4.17 -10.23 9.01
N ASP A 120 3.01 -10.10 8.37
CA ASP A 120 2.06 -11.18 8.12
C ASP A 120 1.17 -10.81 6.94
N ASN A 121 0.18 -11.65 6.62
CA ASN A 121 -0.70 -11.43 5.47
C ASN A 121 -1.43 -10.09 5.51
N ASN A 122 -1.65 -9.47 6.67
CA ASN A 122 -2.43 -8.26 6.83
C ASN A 122 -1.60 -7.04 7.28
N ARG A 123 -0.29 -7.20 7.52
CA ARG A 123 0.58 -6.13 8.01
C ARG A 123 1.89 -6.05 7.23
N LEU A 124 2.20 -4.84 6.76
CA LEU A 124 3.41 -4.52 6.04
C LEU A 124 4.16 -3.42 6.79
N GLY A 125 5.36 -3.72 7.29
CA GLY A 125 6.26 -2.69 7.80
C GLY A 125 6.89 -1.95 6.63
N VAL A 126 6.76 -0.63 6.60
CA VAL A 126 7.39 0.24 5.59
C VAL A 126 8.25 1.27 6.30
N SER A 127 9.55 1.27 6.00
CA SER A 127 10.51 2.17 6.64
C SER A 127 10.95 3.29 5.72
N GLY A 128 11.18 4.47 6.31
CA GLY A 128 11.94 5.57 5.71
C GLY A 128 13.22 5.80 6.53
N CYS A 129 14.37 5.86 5.86
CA CYS A 129 15.68 5.96 6.50
C CYS A 129 16.48 7.19 6.03
N VAL A 130 17.16 7.85 6.97
CA VAL A 130 18.20 8.85 6.73
C VAL A 130 19.50 8.32 7.31
N ALA A 131 20.53 8.16 6.48
CA ALA A 131 21.77 7.50 6.87
C ALA A 131 21.48 6.12 7.53
N PHE A 132 21.82 5.96 8.81
CA PHE A 132 21.63 4.73 9.59
C PHE A 132 20.38 4.75 10.49
N ILE A 133 19.61 5.84 10.51
CA ILE A 133 18.40 5.98 11.33
C ILE A 133 17.18 5.72 10.45
N CYS A 134 16.34 4.77 10.86
CA CYS A 134 15.11 4.42 10.17
C CYS A 134 13.91 4.62 11.11
N ARG A 135 12.80 5.11 10.56
CA ARG A 135 11.48 5.06 11.19
C ARG A 135 10.59 4.14 10.36
N GLU A 136 9.88 3.24 11.04
CA GLU A 136 8.93 2.33 10.42
C GLU A 136 7.50 2.78 10.70
N GLN A 137 6.63 2.59 9.71
CA GLN A 137 5.17 2.58 9.88
C GLN A 137 4.63 1.22 9.47
N VAL A 138 3.68 0.69 10.24
CA VAL A 138 2.98 -0.55 9.89
C VAL A 138 1.70 -0.20 9.14
N TRP A 139 1.66 -0.61 7.88
CA TRP A 139 0.48 -0.49 7.04
C TRP A 139 -0.39 -1.73 7.20
N GLN A 140 -1.71 -1.54 7.09
CA GLN A 140 -2.70 -2.61 7.22
C GLN A 140 -3.27 -2.95 5.86
N ARG A 141 -3.44 -4.23 5.54
CA ARG A 141 -4.11 -4.61 4.29
C ARG A 141 -5.56 -4.11 4.31
N GLU A 142 -6.01 -3.60 3.17
CA GLU A 142 -7.42 -3.26 2.95
C GLU A 142 -8.28 -4.49 2.64
#